data_AF-A0A6M6JKN3-F1
#
_entry.id   AF-A0A6M6JKN3-F1
#
_cell.length_a   1.000
_cell.length_b   1.000
_cell.length_c   1.000
_cell.angle_alpha   90.00
_cell.angle_beta   90.00
_cell.angle_gamma   90.00
#
_symmetry.space_group_name_H-M   'P 1'
#
loop_
_entity.id
_entity.type
_entity.pdbx_description
1 polymer ?
#
loop_
_entity_poly.entity_id
_entity_poly.type
_entity_poly.pdbx_seq_one_letter_code
_entity_poly.pdbx_strand_id
1 'polypeptide(L)'
;MQQVRAFSAALGDERPDGLLHAVVGEADGAVLAVEIWATQADADRFVAERLHPAFLEVGVVPDDRTTIVGFEAVDVYPAPAPAGSR
;
A
#
# COMPACT_ATOMS: atom_id res chain seq x y z
N MET A 1 -2.91 -3.25 -15.53
CA MET A 1 -3.19 -2.33 -16.67
C MET A 1 -4.47 -1.45 -16.57
N GLN A 2 -5.72 -1.91 -16.41
CA GLN A 2 -6.88 -1.01 -16.08
C GLN A 2 -7.22 -1.03 -14.59
N GLN A 3 -7.12 -2.21 -13.99
CA GLN A 3 -7.51 -2.51 -12.62
C GLN A 3 -6.67 -1.75 -11.57
N VAL A 4 -5.35 -1.63 -11.76
CA VAL A 4 -4.45 -0.85 -10.87
C VAL A 4 -4.80 0.64 -10.86
N ARG A 5 -5.14 1.22 -12.02
CA ARG A 5 -5.50 2.65 -12.11
C ARG A 5 -6.85 2.93 -11.48
N ALA A 6 -7.84 2.07 -11.73
CA ALA A 6 -9.16 2.18 -11.09
C ALA A 6 -9.06 2.05 -9.57
N PHE A 7 -8.25 1.11 -9.09
CA PHE A 7 -7.97 0.91 -7.68
C PHE A 7 -7.26 2.11 -7.02
N SER A 8 -6.21 2.63 -7.67
CA SER A 8 -5.52 3.83 -7.19
C SER A 8 -6.43 5.06 -7.12
N ALA A 9 -7.37 5.20 -8.06
CA ALA A 9 -8.34 6.30 -8.04
C ALA A 9 -9.35 6.16 -6.89
N ALA A 10 -9.83 4.94 -6.62
CA ALA A 10 -10.76 4.67 -5.52
C ALA A 10 -10.12 4.85 -4.13
N LEU A 11 -8.82 4.59 -4.01
CA LEU A 11 -8.07 4.81 -2.76
C LEU A 11 -7.88 6.29 -2.42
N GLY A 12 -7.87 7.17 -3.42
CA GLY A 12 -7.60 8.60 -3.28
C GLY A 12 -6.12 8.94 -3.05
N ASP A 13 -5.77 10.20 -3.28
CA ASP A 13 -4.37 10.69 -3.23
C ASP A 13 -3.88 11.04 -1.82
N GLU A 14 -4.78 11.04 -0.82
CA GLU A 14 -4.43 11.37 0.55
C GLU A 14 -3.57 10.26 1.16
N ARG A 15 -2.38 10.64 1.64
CA ARG A 15 -1.48 9.71 2.32
C ARG A 15 -2.13 9.20 3.62
N PRO A 16 -2.24 7.88 3.85
CA PRO A 16 -2.74 7.34 5.10
C PRO A 16 -1.87 7.73 6.30
N ASP A 17 -2.51 7.96 7.45
CA ASP A 17 -1.82 8.14 8.72
C ASP A 17 -0.91 6.95 9.02
N GLY A 18 0.29 7.22 9.53
CA GLY A 18 1.23 6.17 9.92
C GLY A 18 1.92 5.46 8.75
N LEU A 19 1.53 5.68 7.49
CA LEU A 19 2.27 5.15 6.35
C LEU A 19 3.63 5.86 6.25
N LEU A 20 4.73 5.15 6.45
CA LEU A 20 6.10 5.67 6.36
C LEU A 20 6.65 5.58 4.95
N HIS A 21 6.36 4.47 4.25
CA HIS A 21 6.79 4.27 2.87
C HIS A 21 5.82 3.34 2.14
N ALA A 22 5.62 3.56 0.85
CA ALA A 22 4.89 2.65 0.00
C ALA A 22 5.56 2.57 -1.36
N VAL A 23 5.71 1.35 -1.86
CA VAL A 23 6.05 1.06 -3.25
C VAL A 23 4.94 0.18 -3.79
N VAL A 24 4.24 0.67 -4.81
CA VAL A 24 3.22 -0.08 -5.52
C VAL A 24 3.68 -0.26 -6.95
N GLY A 25 3.63 -1.50 -7.43
CA GLY A 25 4.06 -1.85 -8.77
C GLY A 25 3.38 -3.10 -9.30
N GLU A 26 3.84 -3.55 -10.45
CA GLU A 26 3.44 -4.82 -11.06
C GLU A 26 4.68 -5.72 -11.15
N ALA A 27 4.54 -6.99 -10.78
CA ALA A 27 5.56 -8.02 -10.92
C ALA A 27 4.89 -9.35 -11.30
N ASP A 28 5.43 -10.06 -12.29
CA ASP A 28 4.89 -11.33 -12.80
C ASP A 28 3.38 -11.32 -13.12
N GLY A 29 2.88 -10.18 -13.60
CA GLY A 29 1.47 -9.99 -13.94
C GLY A 29 0.53 -9.79 -12.74
N ALA A 30 1.08 -9.67 -11.52
CA ALA A 30 0.35 -9.37 -10.30
C ALA A 30 0.68 -7.95 -9.79
N VAL A 31 -0.24 -7.37 -9.04
CA VAL A 31 -0.01 -6.12 -8.31
C VAL A 31 0.76 -6.45 -7.04
N LEU A 32 1.87 -5.75 -6.80
CA LEU A 32 2.64 -5.84 -5.58
C LEU A 32 2.62 -4.49 -4.87
N ALA A 33 2.23 -4.50 -3.61
CA ALA A 33 2.36 -3.36 -2.70
C ALA A 33 3.30 -3.75 -1.55
N VAL A 34 4.33 -2.95 -1.33
CA VAL A 34 5.23 -3.06 -0.18
C VAL A 34 5.10 -1.78 0.60
N GLU A 35 4.63 -1.90 1.83
CA GLU A 35 4.32 -0.76 2.69
C GLU A 35 5.02 -0.88 4.03
N ILE A 36 5.58 0.22 4.50
CA ILE A 36 6.16 0.36 5.83
C ILE A 36 5.24 1.27 6.62
N TRP A 37 4.73 0.75 7.73
CA TRP A 37 3.82 1.45 8.62
C TRP A 37 4.51 1.75 9.96
N ALA A 38 4.12 2.84 10.60
CA ALA A 38 4.62 3.23 11.92
C ALA A 38 4.23 2.19 12.98
N THR A 39 3.01 1.64 12.87
CA THR A 39 2.53 0.54 13.69
C THR A 39 1.65 -0.40 12.87
N GLN A 40 1.47 -1.63 13.36
CA GLN A 40 0.49 -2.56 12.77
C GLN A 40 -0.94 -1.99 12.83
N ALA A 41 -1.29 -1.28 13.90
CA ALA A 41 -2.63 -0.69 14.05
C ALA A 41 -2.95 0.37 12.98
N ASP A 42 -1.93 1.11 12.50
CA ASP A 42 -2.10 2.05 11.39
C ASP A 42 -2.40 1.33 10.07
N ALA A 43 -1.71 0.21 9.82
CA ALA A 43 -1.96 -0.63 8.65
C ALA A 43 -3.37 -1.24 8.70
N ASP A 44 -3.76 -1.82 9.84
CA ASP A 44 -5.07 -2.45 10.02
C ASP A 44 -6.21 -1.43 9.84
N ARG A 45 -6.03 -0.21 10.35
CA ARG A 45 -6.97 0.90 10.16
C ARG A 45 -7.11 1.27 8.69
N PHE A 46 -6.01 1.43 7.97
CA PHE A 46 -6.05 1.70 6.53
C PHE A 46 -6.76 0.60 5.74
N VAL A 47 -6.46 -0.67 6.06
CA VAL A 47 -7.10 -1.83 5.43
C VAL A 47 -8.61 -1.80 5.62
N ALA A 48 -9.07 -1.57 6.86
CA ALA A 48 -10.49 -1.56 7.20
C ALA A 48 -11.24 -0.36 6.61
N GLU A 49 -10.66 0.84 6.69
CA GLU A 49 -11.37 2.09 6.40
C GLU A 49 -11.25 2.55 4.95
N ARG A 50 -10.20 2.13 4.22
CA ARG A 50 -9.91 2.62 2.87
C ARG A 50 -9.72 1.49 1.86
N LEU A 51 -8.87 0.51 2.16
CA LEU A 51 -8.51 -0.54 1.21
C LEU A 51 -9.69 -1.46 0.88
N HIS A 52 -10.35 -2.02 1.89
CA HIS A 52 -11.51 -2.89 1.69
C HIS A 52 -12.68 -2.16 1.00
N PRO A 53 -13.07 -0.94 1.40
CA PRO A 53 -14.06 -0.16 0.67
C PRO A 53 -13.70 0.06 -0.80
N ALA A 54 -12.43 0.40 -1.11
CA ALA A 54 -11.99 0.59 -2.48
C ALA A 54 -12.11 -0.69 -3.32
N PHE A 55 -11.75 -1.85 -2.75
CA PHE A 55 -11.94 -3.16 -3.40
C PHE A 55 -13.41 -3.45 -3.72
N LEU A 56 -14.31 -3.20 -2.76
CA LEU A 56 -15.75 -3.37 -2.96
C LEU A 56 -16.29 -2.45 -4.06
N GLU A 57 -15.85 -1.20 -4.11
CA GLU A 57 -16.30 -0.22 -5.12
C GLU A 57 -15.93 -0.64 -6.54
N VAL A 58 -14.71 -1.16 -6.74
CA VAL A 58 -14.26 -1.60 -8.07
C VAL A 58 -14.68 -3.03 -8.42
N GLY A 59 -15.42 -3.71 -7.54
CA GLY A 59 -15.85 -5.10 -7.71
C GLY A 59 -14.70 -6.10 -7.75
N VAL A 60 -13.54 -5.75 -7.18
CA VAL A 60 -12.37 -6.62 -7.10
C VAL A 60 -12.34 -7.23 -5.71
N VAL A 61 -12.53 -8.53 -5.62
CA VAL A 61 -12.39 -9.27 -4.37
C VAL A 61 -10.97 -9.85 -4.33
N PRO A 62 -10.17 -9.58 -3.29
CA PRO A 62 -8.97 -10.35 -3.04
C PRO A 62 -9.33 -11.84 -3.01
N ASP A 63 -8.87 -12.60 -4.00
CA ASP A 63 -9.10 -14.03 -4.05
C ASP A 63 -8.02 -14.79 -3.25
N ASP A 64 -8.10 -16.11 -3.29
CA ASP A 64 -7.15 -17.03 -2.66
C ASP A 64 -5.71 -16.90 -3.21
N ARG A 65 -5.49 -16.13 -4.29
CA ARG A 65 -4.16 -15.79 -4.80
C ARG A 65 -3.59 -14.51 -4.19
N THR A 66 -4.38 -13.76 -3.41
CA THR A 66 -3.88 -12.59 -2.69
C THR A 66 -3.12 -13.05 -1.45
N THR A 67 -1.84 -12.73 -1.39
CA THR A 67 -1.00 -13.02 -0.22
C THR A 67 -0.64 -11.72 0.49
N ILE A 68 -0.93 -11.64 1.78
CA ILE A 68 -0.51 -10.54 2.65
C ILE A 68 0.47 -11.12 3.67
N VAL A 69 1.68 -10.58 3.71
CA VAL A 69 2.71 -10.98 4.66
C VAL A 69 3.10 -9.75 5.48
N GLY A 70 2.86 -9.80 6.79
CA GLY A 70 3.31 -8.79 7.73
C GLY A 70 4.56 -9.24 8.46
N PHE A 71 5.49 -8.31 8.69
CA PHE A 71 6.66 -8.53 9.53
C PHE A 71 7.01 -7.24 10.27
N GLU A 72 7.59 -7.37 11.46
CA GLU A 72 8.11 -6.23 12.21
C GLU A 72 9.49 -5.87 11.68
N ALA A 73 9.67 -4.61 11.29
CA ALA A 73 10.97 -4.10 10.89
C ALA A 73 11.81 -3.80 12.14
N VAL A 74 12.95 -4.49 12.29
CA VAL A 74 13.87 -4.26 13.41
C VAL A 74 14.75 -3.03 13.16
N ASP A 75 15.23 -2.86 11.93
CA ASP A 75 16.05 -1.74 11.52
C ASP A 75 15.57 -1.18 10.17
N VAL A 76 15.58 0.15 10.04
CA VAL A 76 15.23 0.86 8.80
C VAL A 76 16.32 1.88 8.49
N TYR A 77 16.97 1.73 7.34
CA TYR A 77 18.02 2.63 6.85
C TYR A 77 17.52 3.41 5.64
N PRO A 78 16.89 4.58 5.82
CA PRO A 78 16.49 5.40 4.69
C PRO A 78 17.75 5.91 3.98
N ALA A 79 17.76 5.87 2.65
CA ALA A 79 18.80 6.52 1.88
C ALA A 79 18.82 8.03 2.24
N PRO A 80 20.00 8.66 2.38
CA PRO A 80 20.06 10.09 2.59
C PRO A 80 19.38 10.82 1.43
N ALA A 81 18.63 11.88 1.74
CA ALA A 81 18.02 12.71 0.71
C ALA A 81 19.08 13.16 -0.30
N PRO A 82 18.81 13.11 -1.61
CA PRO A 82 19.75 13.60 -2.60
C PRO A 82 20.07 15.07 -2.29
N ALA A 83 21.36 15.41 -2.28
CA ALA A 83 21.79 16.76 -2.01
C ALA A 83 21.20 17.72 -3.07
N GLY A 84 20.35 18.66 -2.64
CA GLY A 84 19.91 19.78 -3.48
C GLY A 84 18.40 19.95 -3.74
N SER A 85 17.54 19.13 -3.15
CA SER A 85 16.08 19.33 -3.28
C SER A 85 15.56 20.25 -2.17
N ARG A 86 15.49 21.56 -2.45
CA ARG A 86 14.78 22.55 -1.63
C ARG A 86 13.88 23.40 -2.52
#